data_AF-A0A7G8FR88-F1
#
_entry.id   AF-A0A7G8FR88-F1
#
_cell.length_a   1.000
_cell.length_b   1.000
_cell.length_c   1.000
_cell.angle_alpha   90.00
_cell.angle_beta   90.00
_cell.angle_gamma   90.00
#
_symmetry.space_group_name_H-M   'P 1'
#
loop_
_entity.id
_entity.type
_entity.pdbx_description
1 polymer ?
#
loop_
_entity_poly.entity_id
_entity_poly.type
_entity_poly.pdbx_seq_one_letter_code
_entity_poly.pdbx_strand_id
1 'polypeptide(L)'
;MILRSLSTRLSLYGLVGVGAAAVHAMALLVLGGLMPLWIANPLAFLAASLASYLGHSRFTFRPETGGQRFARRWLILQYVVNLTVSSVLPLALSGWLPKAAEVAVLVFTPTVLNALIWSRAARFSLQRRQGGNLMPLRHADDLGLSHAANTAIVALAQAGKLEGTSLLVNGPAAAEGAKAWQALAMNKPDLQLCLHLCLTEGPSSAAPGLIPDLLDRQGHLHCSFGQWLLLSLLPRRHPRRAKVVAQLGLEIDAQIKQFRALRGNGSIALDGHQHIHLVPVVLDAVLDRAGASGITWLRSTNEPLPTGLPLGCWWQACRDAGLLKWLILQLLSWRARAKIQGCGLSTNGGFAGVLFTGHMAGAALQAAWRELSSLEANAQNTAPLLLAHPSAPLNQDLAEAGFAISQSFARSNWRQREWRALEALTITPDQSSG
;
A
#
# COMPACT_ATOMS: atom_id res chain seq x y z
N MET A 1 -33.44 11.03 28.72
CA MET A 1 -32.98 9.73 29.27
C MET A 1 -31.77 9.13 28.54
N ILE A 2 -31.45 9.53 27.31
CA ILE A 2 -30.35 8.98 26.49
C ILE A 2 -28.94 9.42 26.95
N LEU A 3 -28.75 10.68 27.35
CA LEU A 3 -27.45 11.21 27.82
C LEU A 3 -26.92 10.56 29.11
N ARG A 4 -27.81 10.15 30.04
CA ARG A 4 -27.40 9.44 31.26
C ARG A 4 -26.78 8.07 30.94
N SER A 5 -27.16 7.43 29.84
CA SER A 5 -26.63 6.10 29.47
C SER A 5 -25.22 6.15 28.88
N LEU A 6 -24.81 7.29 28.30
CA LEU A 6 -23.49 7.46 27.67
C LEU A 6 -22.43 7.81 28.73
N SER A 7 -22.79 8.67 29.69
CA SER A 7 -21.92 9.05 30.81
C SER A 7 -21.56 7.86 31.70
N THR A 8 -22.54 7.01 32.04
CA THR A 8 -22.31 5.82 32.87
C THR A 8 -21.50 4.74 32.14
N ARG A 9 -21.62 4.67 30.80
CA ARG A 9 -20.77 3.79 29.97
C ARG A 9 -19.33 4.29 29.91
N LEU A 10 -19.14 5.60 29.67
CA LEU A 10 -17.81 6.20 29.68
C LEU A 10 -17.11 6.01 31.05
N SER A 11 -17.85 6.15 32.15
CA SER A 11 -17.30 5.96 33.50
C SER A 11 -16.89 4.51 33.78
N LEU A 12 -17.67 3.53 33.32
CA LEU A 12 -17.34 2.11 33.49
C LEU A 12 -16.13 1.68 32.62
N TYR A 13 -16.04 2.18 31.39
CA TYR A 13 -14.87 1.97 30.54
C TYR A 13 -13.61 2.61 31.16
N GLY A 14 -13.73 3.83 31.69
CA GLY A 14 -12.64 4.51 32.40
C GLY A 14 -12.17 3.75 33.63
N LEU A 15 -13.09 3.22 34.44
CA LEU A 15 -12.77 2.42 35.62
C LEU A 15 -12.04 1.11 35.30
N VAL A 16 -12.46 0.39 34.25
CA VAL A 16 -11.74 -0.81 33.79
C VAL A 16 -10.33 -0.46 33.31
N GLY A 17 -10.16 0.66 32.62
CA GLY A 17 -8.85 1.16 32.19
C GLY A 17 -7.90 1.50 33.35
N VAL A 18 -8.40 2.20 34.38
CA VAL A 18 -7.64 2.52 35.60
C VAL A 18 -7.25 1.24 36.34
N GLY A 19 -8.18 0.28 36.46
CA GLY A 19 -7.90 -1.02 37.07
C GLY A 19 -6.80 -1.79 36.33
N ALA A 20 -6.83 -1.81 35.00
CA ALA A 20 -5.79 -2.46 34.20
C ALA A 20 -4.42 -1.78 34.36
N ALA A 21 -4.37 -0.44 34.42
CA ALA A 21 -3.13 0.30 34.67
C ALA A 21 -2.56 0.02 36.07
N ALA A 22 -3.41 -0.12 37.10
CA ALA A 22 -2.99 -0.50 38.44
C ALA A 22 -2.40 -1.93 38.48
N VAL A 23 -3.04 -2.88 37.77
CA VAL A 23 -2.51 -4.24 37.61
C VAL A 23 -1.16 -4.24 36.91
N HIS A 24 -1.00 -3.42 35.85
CA HIS A 24 0.29 -3.26 35.17
C HIS A 24 1.35 -2.76 36.14
N ALA A 25 1.08 -1.65 36.86
CA ALA A 25 2.03 -1.06 37.79
C ALA A 25 2.47 -2.05 38.88
N MET A 26 1.51 -2.76 39.48
CA MET A 26 1.81 -3.77 40.51
C MET A 26 2.65 -4.93 39.94
N ALA A 27 2.24 -5.49 38.80
CA ALA A 27 2.97 -6.58 38.17
C ALA A 27 4.39 -6.15 37.76
N LEU A 28 4.55 -4.92 37.26
CA LEU A 28 5.85 -4.36 36.88
C LEU A 28 6.76 -4.17 38.09
N LEU A 29 6.25 -3.67 39.22
CA LEU A 29 7.05 -3.50 40.44
C LEU A 29 7.50 -4.85 41.03
N VAL A 30 6.61 -5.85 41.04
CA VAL A 30 6.94 -7.19 41.52
C VAL A 30 7.94 -7.90 40.60
N LEU A 31 7.64 -7.96 39.29
CA LEU A 31 8.50 -8.63 38.32
C LEU A 31 9.83 -7.89 38.13
N GLY A 32 9.84 -6.55 38.16
CA GLY A 32 11.04 -5.75 38.04
C GLY A 32 12.02 -5.93 39.21
N GLY A 33 11.55 -6.43 40.35
CA GLY A 33 12.42 -6.88 41.44
C GLY A 33 13.06 -8.27 41.22
N LEU A 34 12.51 -9.06 40.28
CA LEU A 34 12.92 -10.45 40.02
C LEU A 34 13.66 -10.62 38.69
N MET A 35 13.44 -9.74 37.71
CA MET A 35 14.00 -9.85 36.36
C MET A 35 14.20 -8.48 35.71
N PRO A 36 15.02 -8.38 34.63
CA PRO A 36 15.22 -7.13 33.91
C PRO A 36 13.91 -6.53 33.38
N LEU A 37 13.83 -5.20 33.38
CA LEU A 37 12.61 -4.47 32.98
C LEU A 37 12.15 -4.78 31.54
N TRP A 38 13.08 -5.10 30.63
CA TRP A 38 12.75 -5.49 29.25
C TRP A 38 12.01 -6.84 29.14
N ILE A 39 12.03 -7.66 30.21
CA ILE A 39 11.22 -8.89 30.35
C ILE A 39 10.02 -8.64 31.27
N ALA A 40 10.21 -7.92 32.38
CA ALA A 40 9.15 -7.67 33.35
C ALA A 40 7.98 -6.86 32.75
N ASN A 41 8.30 -5.84 31.95
CA ASN A 41 7.29 -4.94 31.38
C ASN A 41 6.34 -5.59 30.37
N PRO A 42 6.80 -6.38 29.36
CA PRO A 42 5.86 -7.09 28.49
C PRO A 42 4.99 -8.11 29.23
N LEU A 43 5.51 -8.77 30.28
CA LEU A 43 4.72 -9.66 31.13
C LEU A 43 3.67 -8.92 31.96
N ALA A 44 4.04 -7.76 32.53
CA ALA A 44 3.11 -6.89 33.25
C ALA A 44 2.00 -6.36 32.32
N PHE A 45 2.33 -6.01 31.08
CA PHE A 45 1.36 -5.66 30.05
C PHE A 45 0.39 -6.81 29.73
N LEU A 46 0.86 -8.06 29.64
CA LEU A 46 -0.02 -9.22 29.42
C LEU A 46 -0.98 -9.44 30.59
N ALA A 47 -0.50 -9.30 31.83
CA ALA A 47 -1.34 -9.37 33.03
C ALA A 47 -2.42 -8.27 33.03
N ALA A 48 -2.04 -7.04 32.71
CA ALA A 48 -2.96 -5.92 32.56
C ALA A 48 -3.98 -6.13 31.43
N SER A 49 -3.55 -6.72 30.31
CA SER A 49 -4.42 -7.05 29.17
C SER A 49 -5.45 -8.12 29.54
N LEU A 50 -5.07 -9.13 30.32
CA LEU A 50 -5.99 -10.13 30.84
C LEU A 50 -7.00 -9.51 31.81
N ALA A 51 -6.54 -8.66 32.74
CA ALA A 51 -7.41 -7.94 33.67
C ALA A 51 -8.40 -7.03 32.93
N SER A 52 -7.93 -6.32 31.90
CA SER A 52 -8.76 -5.50 31.01
C SER A 52 -9.81 -6.34 30.28
N TYR A 53 -9.43 -7.49 29.71
CA TYR A 53 -10.37 -8.40 29.03
C TYR A 53 -11.44 -8.95 29.97
N LEU A 54 -11.05 -9.38 31.18
CA LEU A 54 -11.98 -9.85 32.20
C LEU A 54 -12.92 -8.72 32.67
N GLY A 55 -12.41 -7.51 32.86
CA GLY A 55 -13.21 -6.33 33.18
C GLY A 55 -14.23 -6.02 32.08
N HIS A 56 -13.79 -5.94 30.82
CA HIS A 56 -14.69 -5.66 29.70
C HIS A 56 -15.72 -6.78 29.46
N SER A 57 -15.34 -8.06 29.62
CA SER A 57 -16.27 -9.20 29.49
C SER A 57 -17.34 -9.25 30.57
N ARG A 58 -17.03 -8.77 31.77
CA ARG A 58 -17.99 -8.73 32.87
C ARG A 58 -18.88 -7.49 32.84
N PHE A 59 -18.33 -6.34 32.45
CA PHE A 59 -18.98 -5.04 32.64
C PHE A 59 -19.40 -4.32 31.36
N THR A 60 -18.84 -4.62 30.17
CA THR A 60 -19.05 -3.79 28.97
C THR A 60 -19.39 -4.53 27.66
N PHE A 61 -19.02 -5.81 27.46
CA PHE A 61 -19.11 -6.46 26.13
C PHE A 61 -20.53 -6.85 25.66
N ARG A 62 -21.56 -6.85 26.51
CA ARG A 62 -22.90 -7.37 26.17
C ARG A 62 -23.77 -6.52 25.23
N PRO A 63 -23.62 -5.19 25.05
CA PRO A 63 -24.48 -4.43 24.13
C PRO A 63 -23.88 -4.03 22.77
N GLU A 64 -22.55 -4.10 22.57
CA GLU A 64 -21.89 -3.32 21.49
C GLU A 64 -21.26 -4.14 20.35
N THR A 65 -21.02 -5.44 20.55
CA THR A 65 -20.26 -6.23 19.56
C THR A 65 -21.10 -6.86 18.45
N GLY A 66 -22.43 -6.94 18.61
CA GLY A 66 -23.36 -7.35 17.54
C GLY A 66 -22.99 -8.64 16.80
N GLY A 67 -22.21 -9.54 17.41
CA GLY A 67 -21.74 -10.79 16.81
C GLY A 67 -20.84 -10.66 15.57
N GLN A 68 -20.44 -9.46 15.16
CA GLN A 68 -19.63 -9.28 13.95
C GLN A 68 -18.15 -9.65 14.20
N ARG A 69 -17.45 -10.12 13.16
CA ARG A 69 -16.01 -10.47 13.14
C ARG A 69 -15.07 -9.24 13.28
N PHE A 70 -15.56 -8.23 13.98
CA PHE A 70 -15.05 -6.89 14.13
C PHE A 70 -14.17 -6.81 15.37
N ALA A 71 -12.84 -6.84 15.17
CA ALA A 71 -11.77 -6.35 16.08
C ALA A 71 -10.44 -7.12 15.93
N ARG A 72 -10.41 -8.32 15.31
CA ARG A 72 -9.22 -9.20 15.36
C ARG A 72 -7.91 -8.52 14.93
N ARG A 73 -7.93 -7.74 13.85
CA ARG A 73 -6.71 -7.04 13.37
C ARG A 73 -6.25 -5.91 14.29
N TRP A 74 -7.17 -5.16 14.88
CA TRP A 74 -6.86 -4.05 15.79
C TRP A 74 -6.34 -4.60 17.12
N LEU A 75 -6.89 -5.74 17.54
CA LEU A 75 -6.40 -6.51 18.68
C LEU A 75 -4.99 -7.07 18.42
N ILE A 76 -4.74 -7.69 17.26
CA ILE A 76 -3.40 -8.18 16.90
C ILE A 76 -2.41 -7.01 16.85
N LEU A 77 -2.76 -5.91 16.18
CA LEU A 77 -1.92 -4.72 16.12
C LEU A 77 -1.63 -4.17 17.52
N GLN A 78 -2.64 -4.12 18.39
CA GLN A 78 -2.49 -3.72 19.78
C GLN A 78 -1.48 -4.60 20.51
N TYR A 79 -1.60 -5.92 20.44
CA TYR A 79 -0.67 -6.81 21.12
C TYR A 79 0.75 -6.70 20.55
N VAL A 80 0.90 -6.67 19.22
CA VAL A 80 2.22 -6.55 18.58
C VAL A 80 2.90 -5.24 18.96
N VAL A 81 2.22 -4.10 18.83
CA VAL A 81 2.78 -2.77 19.16
C VAL A 81 3.13 -2.71 20.64
N ASN A 82 2.23 -3.09 21.53
CA ASN A 82 2.47 -2.96 22.96
C ASN A 82 3.48 -3.95 23.50
N LEU A 83 3.54 -5.19 22.99
CA LEU A 83 4.60 -6.12 23.38
C LEU A 83 5.96 -5.60 22.90
N THR A 84 6.04 -5.09 21.67
CA THR A 84 7.28 -4.52 21.14
C THR A 84 7.73 -3.30 21.95
N VAL A 85 6.84 -2.34 22.16
CA VAL A 85 7.14 -1.13 22.94
C VAL A 85 7.46 -1.50 24.39
N SER A 86 6.72 -2.42 25.00
CA SER A 86 6.97 -2.82 26.39
C SER A 86 8.33 -3.50 26.56
N SER A 87 8.82 -4.22 25.54
CA SER A 87 10.14 -4.84 25.55
C SER A 87 11.28 -3.84 25.27
N VAL A 88 11.08 -2.92 24.32
CA VAL A 88 12.16 -2.02 23.84
C VAL A 88 12.28 -0.75 24.67
N LEU A 89 11.15 -0.18 25.13
CA LEU A 89 11.13 1.10 25.85
C LEU A 89 11.98 1.10 27.14
N PRO A 90 12.02 0.04 27.97
CA PRO A 90 12.91 -0.01 29.13
C PRO A 90 14.40 0.11 28.75
N LEU A 91 14.80 -0.42 27.59
CA LEU A 91 16.18 -0.32 27.11
C LEU A 91 16.53 1.13 26.74
N ALA A 92 15.59 1.83 26.11
CA ALA A 92 15.75 3.23 25.70
C ALA A 92 15.71 4.23 26.87
N LEU A 93 14.98 3.92 27.95
CA LEU A 93 14.82 4.81 29.11
C LEU A 93 15.88 4.63 30.21
N SER A 94 16.65 3.54 30.16
CA SER A 94 17.59 3.18 31.22
C SER A 94 18.56 4.32 31.55
N GLY A 95 18.46 4.86 32.77
CA GLY A 95 19.33 5.94 33.27
C GLY A 95 18.92 7.38 32.91
N TRP A 96 17.81 7.58 32.19
CA TRP A 96 17.34 8.92 31.78
C TRP A 96 16.33 9.55 32.75
N LEU A 97 15.66 8.75 33.58
CA LEU A 97 14.55 9.19 34.42
C LEU A 97 14.68 8.68 35.87
N PRO A 98 14.12 9.42 36.86
CA PRO A 98 13.90 8.87 38.21
C PRO A 98 12.99 7.64 38.16
N LYS A 99 13.23 6.64 39.03
CA LYS A 99 12.51 5.35 39.04
C LYS A 99 10.99 5.47 39.00
N ALA A 100 10.42 6.41 39.76
CA ALA A 100 8.97 6.63 39.78
C ALA A 100 8.43 7.13 38.42
N ALA A 101 9.18 8.01 37.75
CA ALA A 101 8.84 8.51 36.43
C ALA A 101 9.02 7.42 35.35
N GLU A 102 10.07 6.61 35.46
CA GLU A 102 10.30 5.46 34.58
C GLU A 102 9.14 4.45 34.65
N VAL A 103 8.73 4.05 35.85
CA VAL A 103 7.57 3.16 36.06
C VAL A 103 6.30 3.77 35.48
N ALA A 104 6.05 5.07 35.71
CA ALA A 104 4.89 5.74 35.15
C ALA A 104 4.90 5.71 33.60
N VAL A 105 6.04 6.01 32.97
CA VAL A 105 6.18 5.96 31.51
C VAL A 105 5.94 4.53 30.98
N LEU A 106 6.48 3.51 31.62
CA LEU A 106 6.33 2.11 31.21
C LEU A 106 4.89 1.61 31.33
N VAL A 107 4.14 2.06 32.34
CA VAL A 107 2.73 1.69 32.56
C VAL A 107 1.80 2.47 31.63
N PHE A 108 1.95 3.79 31.53
CA PHE A 108 1.02 4.61 30.77
C PHE A 108 1.26 4.57 29.26
N THR A 109 2.46 4.27 28.77
CA THR A 109 2.73 4.21 27.33
C THR A 109 1.83 3.18 26.62
N PRO A 110 1.73 1.91 27.08
CA PRO A 110 0.81 0.96 26.46
C PRO A 110 -0.66 1.37 26.57
N THR A 111 -1.08 2.02 27.67
CA THR A 111 -2.44 2.54 27.83
C THR A 111 -2.77 3.64 26.83
N VAL A 112 -1.85 4.58 26.61
CA VAL A 112 -2.00 5.65 25.60
C VAL A 112 -2.02 5.05 24.20
N LEU A 113 -1.12 4.11 23.90
CA LEU A 113 -1.10 3.40 22.62
C LEU A 113 -2.42 2.66 22.37
N ASN A 114 -2.97 1.96 23.38
CA ASN A 114 -4.29 1.34 23.31
C ASN A 114 -5.36 2.38 22.96
N ALA A 115 -5.42 3.50 23.67
CA ALA A 115 -6.42 4.54 23.42
C ALA A 115 -6.32 5.11 22.00
N LEU A 116 -5.11 5.34 21.48
CA LEU A 116 -4.87 5.80 20.11
C LEU A 116 -5.31 4.76 19.07
N ILE A 117 -4.93 3.49 19.28
CA ILE A 117 -5.29 2.36 18.39
C ILE A 117 -6.81 2.20 18.36
N TRP A 118 -7.47 2.19 19.51
CA TRP A 118 -8.93 2.03 19.61
C TRP A 118 -9.70 3.25 19.11
N SER A 119 -9.21 4.47 19.33
CA SER A 119 -9.78 5.70 18.73
C SER A 119 -9.71 5.65 17.20
N ARG A 120 -8.61 5.16 16.66
CA ARG A 120 -8.45 4.96 15.21
C ARG A 120 -9.35 3.83 14.71
N ALA A 121 -9.45 2.72 15.44
CA ALA A 121 -10.34 1.62 15.13
C ALA A 121 -11.81 2.05 15.11
N ALA A 122 -12.25 2.83 16.10
CA ALA A 122 -13.62 3.33 16.18
C ALA A 122 -13.96 4.26 15.01
N ARG A 123 -13.10 5.25 14.71
CA ARG A 123 -13.25 6.15 13.55
C ARG A 123 -13.35 5.36 12.24
N PHE A 124 -12.41 4.45 12.04
CA PHE A 124 -12.37 3.58 10.88
C PHE A 124 -13.68 2.78 10.68
N SER A 125 -14.36 2.43 11.78
CA SER A 125 -15.53 1.57 11.76
C SER A 125 -16.82 2.35 11.63
N LEU A 126 -16.84 3.58 12.14
CA LEU A 126 -17.88 4.56 11.87
C LEU A 126 -17.89 4.95 10.39
N GLN A 127 -16.72 5.23 9.79
CA GLN A 127 -16.59 5.52 8.35
C GLN A 127 -17.21 4.41 7.49
N ARG A 128 -17.00 3.15 7.87
CA ARG A 128 -17.64 2.02 7.17
C ARG A 128 -19.13 1.90 7.35
N ARG A 129 -19.63 2.15 8.57
CA ARG A 129 -21.08 2.10 8.84
C ARG A 129 -21.82 3.20 8.08
N GLN A 130 -21.12 4.31 7.80
CA GLN A 130 -21.64 5.40 6.98
C GLN A 130 -21.52 5.12 5.48
N GLY A 131 -20.81 4.06 5.08
CA GLY A 131 -20.78 3.52 3.73
C GLY A 131 -20.37 4.54 2.68
N GLY A 132 -19.07 4.69 2.44
CA GLY A 132 -18.64 5.17 1.14
C GLY A 132 -19.28 4.30 0.06
N ASN A 133 -19.96 4.91 -0.90
CA ASN A 133 -20.43 4.21 -2.09
C ASN A 133 -19.53 4.59 -3.27
N LEU A 134 -18.21 4.60 -3.01
CA LEU A 134 -17.23 4.86 -4.05
C LEU A 134 -17.15 3.65 -4.96
N MET A 135 -17.08 3.93 -6.25
CA MET A 135 -16.81 2.93 -7.27
C MET A 135 -15.31 2.91 -7.54
N PRO A 136 -14.56 1.87 -7.11
CA PRO A 136 -13.14 1.77 -7.41
C PRO A 136 -12.91 1.59 -8.91
N LEU A 137 -11.88 2.24 -9.45
CA LEU A 137 -11.42 2.04 -10.81
C LEU A 137 -10.58 0.77 -10.89
N ARG A 138 -10.87 -0.10 -11.86
CA ARG A 138 -10.09 -1.31 -12.14
C ARG A 138 -8.97 -0.95 -13.08
N HIS A 139 -7.76 -1.32 -12.68
CA HIS A 139 -6.54 -0.98 -13.37
C HIS A 139 -5.68 -2.21 -13.61
N ALA A 140 -5.09 -2.30 -14.80
CA ALA A 140 -4.15 -3.35 -15.15
C ALA A 140 -2.77 -2.77 -15.43
N ASP A 141 -1.74 -3.27 -14.77
CA ASP A 141 -0.36 -2.91 -15.11
C ASP A 141 0.17 -3.80 -16.25
N ASP A 142 1.35 -3.46 -16.76
CA ASP A 142 2.12 -4.23 -17.76
C ASP A 142 1.57 -4.26 -19.20
N LEU A 143 0.74 -3.29 -19.61
CA LEU A 143 0.45 -3.10 -21.04
C LEU A 143 1.76 -2.85 -21.78
N GLY A 144 1.99 -3.56 -22.87
CA GLY A 144 3.22 -3.48 -23.67
C GLY A 144 4.32 -4.46 -23.26
N LEU A 145 4.21 -5.14 -22.11
CA LEU A 145 5.20 -6.14 -21.68
C LEU A 145 5.25 -7.34 -22.63
N SER A 146 4.09 -7.79 -23.10
CA SER A 146 3.96 -8.95 -24.00
C SER A 146 2.65 -8.90 -24.79
N HIS A 147 2.60 -9.64 -25.89
CA HIS A 147 1.36 -9.83 -26.64
C HIS A 147 0.26 -10.46 -25.77
N ALA A 148 0.65 -11.36 -24.87
CA ALA A 148 -0.25 -12.04 -23.93
C ALA A 148 -0.90 -11.06 -22.93
N ALA A 149 -0.12 -10.12 -22.39
CA ALA A 149 -0.62 -9.07 -21.50
C ALA A 149 -1.55 -8.12 -22.26
N ASN A 150 -1.12 -7.65 -23.44
CA ASN A 150 -1.95 -6.80 -24.31
C ASN A 150 -3.31 -7.44 -24.60
N THR A 151 -3.32 -8.72 -24.98
CA THR A 151 -4.55 -9.46 -25.31
C THR A 151 -5.56 -9.42 -24.16
N ALA A 152 -5.11 -9.72 -22.93
CA ALA A 152 -6.01 -9.75 -21.77
C ALA A 152 -6.50 -8.35 -21.38
N ILE A 153 -5.59 -7.38 -21.34
CA ILE A 153 -5.90 -5.99 -20.94
C ILE A 153 -6.88 -5.34 -21.92
N VAL A 154 -6.62 -5.48 -23.22
CA VAL A 154 -7.48 -4.94 -24.28
C VAL A 154 -8.84 -5.62 -24.27
N ALA A 155 -8.90 -6.95 -24.09
CA ALA A 155 -10.18 -7.67 -23.99
C ALA A 155 -11.03 -7.19 -22.80
N LEU A 156 -10.42 -7.01 -21.62
CA LEU A 156 -11.09 -6.49 -20.44
C LEU A 156 -11.61 -5.06 -20.64
N ALA A 157 -10.80 -4.18 -21.23
CA ALA A 157 -11.21 -2.80 -21.53
C ALA A 157 -12.32 -2.75 -22.60
N GLN A 158 -12.24 -3.61 -23.61
CA GLN A 158 -13.29 -3.73 -24.63
C GLN A 158 -14.62 -4.14 -24.00
N ALA A 159 -14.60 -5.08 -23.05
CA ALA A 159 -15.76 -5.56 -22.31
C ALA A 159 -16.26 -4.62 -21.17
N GLY A 160 -15.64 -3.46 -20.97
CA GLY A 160 -16.02 -2.52 -19.89
C GLY A 160 -15.70 -3.05 -18.48
N LYS A 161 -14.71 -3.94 -18.37
CA LYS A 161 -14.24 -4.53 -17.11
C LYS A 161 -12.95 -3.87 -16.58
N LEU A 162 -12.46 -2.87 -17.29
CA LEU A 162 -11.26 -2.14 -16.97
C LEU A 162 -11.43 -0.66 -17.33
N GLU A 163 -11.05 0.23 -16.41
CA GLU A 163 -11.09 1.68 -16.61
C GLU A 163 -9.71 2.28 -16.90
N GLY A 164 -8.63 1.59 -16.56
CA GLY A 164 -7.28 2.09 -16.78
C GLY A 164 -6.22 1.02 -16.96
N THR A 165 -5.12 1.41 -17.60
CA THR A 165 -3.92 0.57 -17.69
C THR A 165 -2.64 1.38 -17.66
N SER A 166 -1.52 0.73 -17.36
CA SER A 166 -0.19 1.34 -17.35
C SER A 166 0.67 0.75 -18.47
N LEU A 167 1.18 1.62 -19.34
CA LEU A 167 1.99 1.27 -20.50
C LEU A 167 3.47 1.26 -20.16
N LEU A 168 4.10 0.09 -20.28
CA LEU A 168 5.55 -0.07 -20.33
C LEU A 168 6.04 0.32 -21.73
N VAL A 169 6.49 1.56 -21.87
CA VAL A 169 6.91 2.10 -23.16
C VAL A 169 8.10 1.35 -23.78
N ASN A 170 8.95 0.75 -22.94
CA ASN A 170 10.14 -0.01 -23.34
C ASN A 170 9.85 -1.51 -23.52
N GLY A 171 8.61 -1.92 -23.33
CA GLY A 171 8.20 -3.31 -23.52
C GLY A 171 8.22 -3.72 -25.00
N PRO A 172 8.51 -4.99 -25.32
CA PRO A 172 8.59 -5.48 -26.70
C PRO A 172 7.26 -5.36 -27.47
N ALA A 173 6.12 -5.32 -26.76
CA ALA A 173 4.79 -5.20 -27.34
C ALA A 173 4.16 -3.81 -27.10
N ALA A 174 4.96 -2.80 -26.73
CA ALA A 174 4.48 -1.47 -26.35
C ALA A 174 3.72 -0.76 -27.49
N ALA A 175 4.26 -0.79 -28.71
CA ALA A 175 3.63 -0.16 -29.87
C ALA A 175 2.27 -0.80 -30.21
N GLU A 176 2.21 -2.13 -30.15
CA GLU A 176 0.96 -2.88 -30.36
C GLU A 176 -0.08 -2.54 -29.29
N GLY A 177 0.31 -2.61 -28.01
CA GLY A 177 -0.57 -2.35 -26.88
C GLY A 177 -1.09 -0.92 -26.87
N ALA A 178 -0.21 0.06 -27.11
CA ALA A 178 -0.59 1.48 -27.19
C ALA A 178 -1.59 1.74 -28.32
N LYS A 179 -1.34 1.19 -29.52
CA LYS A 179 -2.25 1.34 -30.67
C LYS A 179 -3.62 0.72 -30.38
N ALA A 180 -3.65 -0.48 -29.81
CA ALA A 180 -4.90 -1.15 -29.46
C ALA A 180 -5.68 -0.36 -28.39
N TRP A 181 -5.00 0.16 -27.37
CA TRP A 181 -5.62 0.98 -26.34
C TRP A 181 -6.20 2.29 -26.90
N GLN A 182 -5.45 2.98 -27.77
CA GLN A 182 -5.93 4.21 -28.42
C GLN A 182 -7.18 3.97 -29.25
N ALA A 183 -7.24 2.86 -30.01
CA ALA A 183 -8.41 2.50 -30.80
C ALA A 183 -9.66 2.31 -29.91
N LEU A 184 -9.50 1.75 -28.71
CA LEU A 184 -10.59 1.64 -27.73
C LEU A 184 -10.98 3.01 -27.15
N ALA A 185 -9.99 3.84 -26.80
CA ALA A 185 -10.20 5.15 -26.18
C ALA A 185 -11.00 6.12 -27.09
N MET A 186 -10.95 5.97 -28.41
CA MET A 186 -11.79 6.73 -29.35
C MET A 186 -13.30 6.59 -29.08
N ASN A 187 -13.73 5.40 -28.62
CA ASN A 187 -15.13 5.11 -28.32
C ASN A 187 -15.42 5.02 -26.81
N LYS A 188 -14.39 5.15 -25.98
CA LYS A 188 -14.46 5.10 -24.51
C LYS A 188 -13.53 6.16 -23.92
N PRO A 189 -13.93 7.45 -23.93
CA PRO A 189 -13.05 8.56 -23.56
C PRO A 189 -12.59 8.53 -22.10
N ASP A 190 -13.30 7.79 -21.23
CA ASP A 190 -12.95 7.64 -19.82
C ASP A 190 -11.80 6.64 -19.56
N LEU A 191 -11.32 5.92 -20.59
CA LEU A 191 -10.20 4.99 -20.45
C LEU A 191 -8.89 5.73 -20.16
N GLN A 192 -8.32 5.46 -18.99
CA GLN A 192 -7.05 6.07 -18.57
C GLN A 192 -5.85 5.24 -19.04
N LEU A 193 -4.86 5.91 -19.66
CA LEU A 193 -3.55 5.33 -19.95
C LEU A 193 -2.47 6.05 -19.14
N CYS A 194 -1.79 5.29 -18.28
CA CYS A 194 -0.67 5.76 -17.46
C CYS A 194 0.68 5.42 -18.11
N LEU A 195 1.68 6.28 -17.92
CA LEU A 195 3.07 5.92 -18.16
C LEU A 195 3.55 5.03 -17.02
N HIS A 196 3.88 3.77 -17.33
CA HIS A 196 4.48 2.82 -16.40
C HIS A 196 6.00 2.98 -16.37
N LEU A 197 6.49 3.87 -15.51
CA LEU A 197 7.92 4.15 -15.40
C LEU A 197 8.69 2.89 -14.99
N CYS A 198 9.58 2.37 -15.86
CA CYS A 198 10.42 1.21 -15.57
C CYS A 198 11.88 1.62 -15.42
N LEU A 199 12.53 1.26 -14.31
CA LEU A 199 13.93 1.61 -14.04
C LEU A 199 14.76 0.41 -13.54
N THR A 200 14.18 -0.79 -13.63
CA THR A 200 14.69 -2.01 -12.97
C THR A 200 15.06 -3.13 -13.93
N GLU A 201 14.49 -3.11 -15.14
CA GLU A 201 14.69 -4.10 -16.20
C GLU A 201 14.29 -3.51 -17.57
N GLY A 202 14.60 -4.24 -18.63
CA GLY A 202 14.27 -3.87 -20.01
C GLY A 202 15.28 -2.90 -20.63
N PRO A 203 15.13 -2.60 -21.93
CA PRO A 203 15.97 -1.64 -22.63
C PRO A 203 15.73 -0.21 -22.11
N SER A 204 16.73 0.65 -22.25
CA SER A 204 16.59 2.08 -21.98
C SER A 204 15.89 2.84 -23.10
N SER A 205 15.16 3.89 -22.76
CA SER A 205 14.69 4.87 -23.75
C SER A 205 15.76 5.89 -24.11
N ALA A 206 16.61 6.26 -23.15
CA ALA A 206 17.73 7.17 -23.40
C ALA A 206 18.86 6.44 -24.15
N ALA A 207 19.65 7.23 -24.89
CA ALA A 207 20.82 6.70 -25.58
C ALA A 207 21.81 6.10 -24.56
N PRO A 208 22.27 4.84 -24.73
CA PRO A 208 23.09 4.15 -23.73
C PRO A 208 24.33 4.90 -23.26
N GLY A 209 25.00 5.64 -24.16
CA GLY A 209 26.18 6.44 -23.83
C GLY A 209 25.92 7.61 -22.87
N LEU A 210 24.66 8.02 -22.69
CA LEU A 210 24.27 9.09 -21.77
C LEU A 210 23.97 8.58 -20.36
N ILE A 211 23.66 7.29 -20.20
CA ILE A 211 23.21 6.71 -18.93
C ILE A 211 23.97 5.42 -18.54
N PRO A 212 25.31 5.37 -18.69
CA PRO A 212 26.06 4.13 -18.52
C PRO A 212 26.00 3.53 -17.12
N ASP A 213 25.74 4.31 -16.06
CA ASP A 213 25.62 3.78 -14.70
C ASP A 213 24.26 3.15 -14.42
N LEU A 214 23.28 3.29 -15.33
CA LEU A 214 21.96 2.66 -15.22
C LEU A 214 21.88 1.32 -15.95
N LEU A 215 22.87 1.02 -16.81
CA LEU A 215 22.81 -0.10 -17.75
C LEU A 215 23.77 -1.24 -17.37
N ASP A 216 23.35 -2.47 -17.67
CA ASP A 216 24.23 -3.63 -17.67
C ASP A 216 25.06 -3.72 -18.96
N ARG A 217 25.80 -4.83 -19.11
CA ARG A 217 26.65 -5.08 -20.28
C ARG A 217 25.86 -5.31 -21.57
N GLN A 218 24.58 -5.64 -21.44
CA GLN A 218 23.65 -5.89 -22.54
C GLN A 218 22.88 -4.60 -22.92
N GLY A 219 23.07 -3.50 -22.19
CA GLY A 219 22.38 -2.24 -22.42
C GLY A 219 20.98 -2.19 -21.80
N HIS A 220 20.67 -3.09 -20.86
CA HIS A 220 19.40 -3.10 -20.14
C HIS A 220 19.52 -2.38 -18.80
N LEU A 221 18.41 -1.77 -18.36
CA LEU A 221 18.29 -1.20 -17.03
C LEU A 221 18.49 -2.30 -15.98
N HIS A 222 19.36 -2.08 -15.01
CA HIS A 222 19.78 -3.13 -14.06
C HIS A 222 19.67 -2.72 -12.59
N CYS A 223 19.29 -1.46 -12.32
CA CYS A 223 19.18 -0.95 -10.96
C CYS A 223 17.92 -1.48 -10.28
N SER A 224 18.09 -2.44 -9.36
CA SER A 224 17.01 -2.97 -8.54
C SER A 224 16.34 -1.90 -7.65
N PHE A 225 15.10 -2.16 -7.22
CA PHE A 225 14.39 -1.32 -6.25
C PHE A 225 15.21 -1.02 -5.00
N GLY A 226 15.92 -2.02 -4.46
CA GLY A 226 16.77 -1.86 -3.27
C GLY A 226 17.96 -0.93 -3.53
N GLN A 227 18.58 -1.00 -4.71
CA GLN A 227 19.69 -0.10 -5.07
C GLN A 227 19.22 1.37 -5.17
N TRP A 228 18.05 1.61 -5.76
CA TRP A 228 17.43 2.95 -5.78
C TRP A 228 17.10 3.47 -4.38
N LEU A 229 16.62 2.58 -3.50
CA LEU A 229 16.34 2.93 -2.11
C LEU A 229 17.61 3.28 -1.34
N LEU A 230 18.67 2.47 -1.48
CA LEU A 230 19.99 2.74 -0.89
C LEU A 230 20.60 4.05 -1.40
N LEU A 231 20.48 4.33 -2.69
CA LEU A 231 20.90 5.61 -3.29
C LEU A 231 20.20 6.81 -2.64
N SER A 232 18.93 6.63 -2.23
CA SER A 232 18.14 7.66 -1.56
C SER A 232 18.66 8.01 -0.15
N LEU A 233 19.45 7.11 0.47
CA LEU A 233 20.06 7.33 1.79
C LEU A 233 21.34 8.18 1.70
N LEU A 234 21.96 8.28 0.53
CA LEU A 234 23.14 9.12 0.35
C LEU A 234 22.78 10.62 0.36
N PRO A 235 23.63 11.49 0.93
CA PRO A 235 23.43 12.94 0.87
C PRO A 235 23.27 13.44 -0.58
N ARG A 236 22.45 14.48 -0.80
CA ARG A 236 22.19 15.02 -2.16
C ARG A 236 23.46 15.42 -2.92
N ARG A 237 24.47 15.94 -2.20
CA ARG A 237 25.77 16.36 -2.77
C ARG A 237 26.75 15.21 -2.97
N HIS A 238 26.41 13.97 -2.58
CA HIS A 238 27.31 12.84 -2.75
C HIS A 238 27.55 12.59 -4.26
N PRO A 239 28.82 12.56 -4.74
CA PRO A 239 29.13 12.51 -6.17
C PRO A 239 28.44 11.37 -6.92
N ARG A 240 28.44 10.16 -6.34
CA ARG A 240 27.73 8.99 -6.90
C ARG A 240 26.23 9.26 -7.07
N ARG A 241 25.58 9.89 -6.08
CA ARG A 241 24.15 10.18 -6.14
C ARG A 241 23.88 11.23 -7.21
N ALA A 242 24.64 12.32 -7.25
CA ALA A 242 24.48 13.37 -8.24
C ALA A 242 24.62 12.84 -9.68
N LYS A 243 25.66 12.01 -9.93
CA LYS A 243 25.89 11.37 -11.23
C LYS A 243 24.72 10.48 -11.66
N VAL A 244 24.29 9.57 -10.80
CA VAL A 244 23.19 8.63 -11.10
C VAL A 244 21.85 9.36 -11.27
N VAL A 245 21.59 10.40 -10.47
CA VAL A 245 20.37 11.22 -10.59
C VAL A 245 20.31 11.99 -11.92
N ALA A 246 21.44 12.49 -12.41
CA ALA A 246 21.48 13.12 -13.73
C ALA A 246 21.08 12.14 -14.84
N GLN A 247 21.59 10.91 -14.79
CA GLN A 247 21.26 9.86 -15.76
C GLN A 247 19.81 9.39 -15.63
N LEU A 248 19.33 9.23 -14.39
CA LEU A 248 17.92 8.94 -14.10
C LEU A 248 17.01 9.97 -14.75
N GLY A 249 17.37 11.24 -14.66
CA GLY A 249 16.64 12.31 -15.29
C GLY A 249 16.51 12.14 -16.81
N LEU A 250 17.63 11.82 -17.49
CA LEU A 250 17.65 11.59 -18.93
C LEU A 250 16.77 10.40 -19.33
N GLU A 251 16.80 9.31 -18.55
CA GLU A 251 15.95 8.14 -18.81
C GLU A 251 14.46 8.44 -18.63
N ILE A 252 14.09 9.18 -17.57
CA ILE A 252 12.69 9.61 -17.36
C ILE A 252 12.23 10.50 -18.51
N ASP A 253 13.04 11.46 -18.93
CA ASP A 253 12.70 12.37 -20.04
C ASP A 253 12.53 11.59 -21.36
N ALA A 254 13.37 10.58 -21.59
CA ALA A 254 13.27 9.71 -22.76
C ALA A 254 12.01 8.81 -22.73
N GLN A 255 11.66 8.22 -21.58
CA GLN A 255 10.44 7.44 -21.43
C GLN A 255 9.18 8.30 -21.59
N ILE A 256 9.18 9.54 -21.08
CA ILE A 256 8.09 10.51 -21.29
C ILE A 256 7.95 10.85 -22.78
N LYS A 257 9.06 11.08 -23.48
CA LYS A 257 9.06 11.33 -24.93
C LYS A 257 8.49 10.14 -25.70
N GLN A 258 8.90 8.91 -25.36
CA GLN A 258 8.42 7.69 -25.98
C GLN A 258 6.92 7.47 -25.70
N PHE A 259 6.47 7.72 -24.47
CA PHE A 259 5.06 7.68 -24.11
C PHE A 259 4.23 8.63 -24.97
N ARG A 260 4.68 9.88 -25.15
CA ARG A 260 4.00 10.86 -26.02
C ARG A 260 4.00 10.43 -27.47
N ALA A 261 5.07 9.81 -27.96
CA ALA A 261 5.12 9.30 -29.32
C ALA A 261 4.08 8.17 -29.54
N LEU A 262 3.90 7.31 -28.54
CA LEU A 262 2.95 6.19 -28.61
C LEU A 262 1.50 6.62 -28.37
N ARG A 263 1.26 7.52 -27.40
CA ARG A 263 -0.07 7.90 -26.91
C ARG A 263 -0.62 9.18 -27.53
N GLY A 264 0.25 10.07 -27.99
CA GLY A 264 -0.06 11.45 -28.35
C GLY A 264 0.20 12.44 -27.21
N ASN A 265 0.11 13.73 -27.52
CA ASN A 265 0.32 14.81 -26.54
C ASN A 265 -0.84 14.91 -25.53
N GLY A 266 -0.58 15.55 -24.38
CA GLY A 266 -1.59 15.83 -23.35
C GLY A 266 -1.05 15.64 -21.94
N SER A 267 -1.94 15.69 -20.96
CA SER A 267 -1.63 15.43 -19.55
C SER A 267 -1.14 14.00 -19.34
N ILE A 268 -0.18 13.79 -18.45
CA ILE A 268 0.39 12.46 -18.16
C ILE A 268 -0.04 12.03 -16.76
N ALA A 269 -0.66 10.85 -16.69
CA ALA A 269 -0.77 10.08 -15.46
C ALA A 269 0.43 9.13 -15.39
N LEU A 270 1.11 9.09 -14.25
CA LEU A 270 2.32 8.28 -14.07
C LEU A 270 2.20 7.36 -12.86
N ASP A 271 2.66 6.14 -13.06
CA ASP A 271 2.99 5.20 -12.01
C ASP A 271 4.35 4.55 -12.33
N GLY A 272 4.70 3.48 -11.64
CA GLY A 272 5.99 2.84 -11.84
C GLY A 272 5.90 1.34 -11.77
N HIS A 273 6.66 0.68 -12.64
CA HIS A 273 6.93 -0.74 -12.55
C HIS A 273 7.52 -1.05 -11.19
N GLN A 274 6.98 -2.07 -10.52
CA GLN A 274 7.32 -2.41 -9.13
C GLN A 274 7.16 -1.24 -8.15
N HIS A 275 6.34 -0.23 -8.51
CA HIS A 275 6.12 1.02 -7.77
C HIS A 275 7.39 1.85 -7.55
N ILE A 276 8.35 1.77 -8.47
CA ILE A 276 9.65 2.44 -8.36
C ILE A 276 9.56 3.97 -8.24
N HIS A 277 8.48 4.56 -8.78
CA HIS A 277 8.21 6.00 -8.76
C HIS A 277 8.04 6.57 -7.34
N LEU A 278 7.77 5.71 -6.34
CA LEU A 278 7.67 6.11 -4.93
C LEU A 278 9.01 6.13 -4.20
N VAL A 279 10.09 5.59 -4.79
CA VAL A 279 11.42 5.63 -4.17
C VAL A 279 11.89 7.09 -4.11
N PRO A 280 12.41 7.60 -2.97
CA PRO A 280 12.56 9.05 -2.78
C PRO A 280 13.42 9.77 -3.82
N VAL A 281 14.50 9.14 -4.30
CA VAL A 281 15.35 9.71 -5.36
C VAL A 281 14.64 9.75 -6.72
N VAL A 282 13.80 8.76 -7.01
CA VAL A 282 13.01 8.67 -8.25
C VAL A 282 11.84 9.65 -8.19
N LEU A 283 11.13 9.69 -7.07
CA LEU A 283 10.06 10.65 -6.83
C LEU A 283 10.55 12.09 -7.01
N ASP A 284 11.68 12.46 -6.40
CA ASP A 284 12.27 13.80 -6.57
C ASP A 284 12.51 14.09 -8.06
N ALA A 285 13.13 13.16 -8.80
CA ALA A 285 13.42 13.33 -10.22
C ALA A 285 12.16 13.45 -11.11
N VAL A 286 11.08 12.72 -10.78
CA VAL A 286 9.78 12.80 -11.45
C VAL A 286 9.10 14.14 -11.14
N LEU A 287 9.08 14.57 -9.88
CA LEU A 287 8.46 15.83 -9.47
C LEU A 287 9.16 17.05 -10.07
N ASP A 288 10.50 17.02 -10.17
CA ASP A 288 11.29 18.07 -10.83
C ASP A 288 10.91 18.24 -12.32
N ARG A 289 10.34 17.20 -12.94
CA ARG A 289 9.89 17.19 -14.34
C ARG A 289 8.40 17.41 -14.50
N ALA A 290 7.61 17.37 -13.44
CA ALA A 290 6.16 17.25 -13.54
C ALA A 290 5.53 18.40 -14.33
N GLY A 291 5.91 19.64 -14.03
CA GLY A 291 5.40 20.83 -14.73
C GLY A 291 5.76 20.85 -16.22
N ALA A 292 7.05 20.74 -16.55
CA ALA A 292 7.53 20.77 -17.94
C ALA A 292 7.03 19.59 -18.78
N SER A 293 6.83 18.44 -18.16
CA SER A 293 6.36 17.23 -18.81
C SER A 293 4.84 17.07 -18.82
N GLY A 294 4.08 18.00 -18.23
CA GLY A 294 2.62 17.93 -18.16
C GLY A 294 2.13 16.72 -17.36
N ILE A 295 2.90 16.26 -16.38
CA ILE A 295 2.45 15.22 -15.44
C ILE A 295 1.45 15.88 -14.50
N THR A 296 0.23 15.34 -14.43
CA THR A 296 -0.86 15.90 -13.60
C THR A 296 -1.35 14.94 -12.53
N TRP A 297 -0.95 13.66 -12.63
CA TRP A 297 -1.40 12.62 -11.71
C TRP A 297 -0.28 11.62 -11.43
N LEU A 298 -0.12 11.26 -10.15
CA LEU A 298 0.80 10.23 -9.69
C LEU A 298 0.08 9.18 -8.85
N ARG A 299 0.34 7.90 -9.12
CA ARG A 299 -0.22 6.81 -8.32
C ARG A 299 0.36 6.82 -6.90
N SER A 300 -0.52 6.77 -5.91
CA SER A 300 -0.21 6.37 -4.54
C SER A 300 -0.54 4.90 -4.34
N THR A 301 0.24 4.20 -3.53
CA THR A 301 -0.04 2.82 -3.13
C THR A 301 -0.62 2.77 -1.72
N ASN A 302 -1.29 3.82 -1.25
CA ASN A 302 -1.94 3.86 0.06
C ASN A 302 -3.05 2.81 0.16
N GLU A 303 -2.66 1.60 0.56
CA GLU A 303 -3.53 0.43 0.62
C GLU A 303 -4.06 0.20 2.03
N PRO A 304 -5.35 0.41 2.30
CA PRO A 304 -5.94 0.01 3.56
C PRO A 304 -5.88 -1.51 3.69
N LEU A 305 -5.55 -2.01 4.88
CA LEU A 305 -5.61 -3.45 5.12
C LEU A 305 -7.06 -3.93 4.97
N PRO A 306 -7.35 -4.90 4.09
CA PRO A 306 -8.70 -5.41 3.90
C PRO A 306 -9.22 -6.13 5.15
N THR A 307 -10.53 -6.10 5.35
CA THR A 307 -11.20 -6.90 6.40
C THR A 307 -11.99 -8.07 5.87
N GLY A 308 -12.33 -8.99 6.79
CA GLY A 308 -13.13 -10.16 6.45
C GLY A 308 -12.37 -11.18 5.61
N LEU A 309 -11.05 -11.01 5.49
CA LEU A 309 -10.19 -12.01 4.85
C LEU A 309 -10.10 -13.29 5.69
N PRO A 310 -10.16 -14.46 5.05
CA PRO A 310 -9.81 -15.73 5.69
C PRO A 310 -8.39 -15.70 6.26
N LEU A 311 -8.15 -16.44 7.34
CA LEU A 311 -6.82 -16.56 7.96
C LEU A 311 -5.77 -17.10 6.98
N GLY A 312 -6.15 -17.99 6.07
CA GLY A 312 -5.26 -18.51 5.02
C GLY A 312 -4.72 -17.42 4.09
N CYS A 313 -5.50 -16.37 3.81
CA CYS A 313 -5.04 -15.24 3.00
C CYS A 313 -3.98 -14.41 3.75
N TRP A 314 -4.13 -14.24 5.07
CA TRP A 314 -3.10 -13.57 5.88
C TRP A 314 -1.79 -14.35 5.91
N TRP A 315 -1.87 -15.67 6.07
CA TRP A 315 -0.69 -16.53 5.99
C TRP A 315 -0.01 -16.43 4.63
N GLN A 316 -0.78 -16.45 3.54
CA GLN A 316 -0.27 -16.24 2.19
C GLN A 316 0.43 -14.89 2.04
N ALA A 317 -0.18 -13.80 2.52
CA ALA A 317 0.41 -12.46 2.46
C ALA A 317 1.73 -12.35 3.26
N CYS A 318 1.88 -13.10 4.36
CA CYS A 318 3.15 -13.21 5.07
C CYS A 318 4.19 -13.99 4.25
N ARG A 319 3.82 -15.20 3.78
CA ARG A 319 4.71 -16.13 3.08
C ARG A 319 5.25 -15.54 1.79
N ASP A 320 4.41 -14.85 1.04
CA ASP A 320 4.74 -14.27 -0.26
C ASP A 320 5.37 -12.85 -0.09
N ALA A 321 5.79 -12.49 1.13
CA ALA A 321 6.36 -11.20 1.51
C ALA A 321 5.46 -9.97 1.23
N GLY A 322 4.17 -10.18 0.96
CA GLY A 322 3.18 -9.15 0.68
C GLY A 322 3.03 -8.12 1.81
N LEU A 323 3.06 -8.55 3.08
CA LEU A 323 3.03 -7.63 4.23
C LEU A 323 4.27 -6.74 4.33
N LEU A 324 5.45 -7.29 4.03
CA LEU A 324 6.69 -6.52 4.04
C LEU A 324 6.67 -5.48 2.91
N LYS A 325 6.30 -5.90 1.70
CA LYS A 325 6.13 -5.00 0.54
C LYS A 325 5.11 -3.91 0.84
N TRP A 326 3.96 -4.28 1.41
CA TRP A 326 2.92 -3.35 1.85
C TRP A 326 3.49 -2.34 2.83
N LEU A 327 4.17 -2.76 3.90
CA LEU A 327 4.73 -1.84 4.90
C LEU A 327 5.70 -0.83 4.28
N ILE A 328 6.64 -1.30 3.45
CA ILE A 328 7.62 -0.43 2.79
C ILE A 328 6.90 0.60 1.90
N LEU A 329 5.95 0.16 1.08
CA LEU A 329 5.25 1.03 0.14
C LEU A 329 4.24 1.98 0.83
N GLN A 330 3.68 1.58 1.97
CA GLN A 330 2.88 2.48 2.82
C GLN A 330 3.74 3.62 3.36
N LEU A 331 4.94 3.33 3.85
CA LEU A 331 5.87 4.35 4.34
C LEU A 331 6.34 5.28 3.22
N LEU A 332 6.65 4.73 2.04
CA LEU A 332 7.04 5.52 0.87
C LEU A 332 5.88 6.40 0.37
N SER A 333 4.67 5.87 0.25
CA SER A 333 3.46 6.63 -0.11
C SER A 333 3.16 7.73 0.90
N TRP A 334 3.28 7.44 2.20
CA TRP A 334 3.10 8.43 3.26
C TRP A 334 4.09 9.59 3.13
N ARG A 335 5.37 9.28 2.91
CA ARG A 335 6.42 10.30 2.70
C ARG A 335 6.23 11.07 1.39
N ALA A 336 5.76 10.42 0.33
CA ALA A 336 5.55 11.02 -0.98
C ALA A 336 4.39 12.02 -0.99
N ARG A 337 3.33 11.75 -0.19
CA ARG A 337 2.07 12.51 -0.21
C ARG A 337 2.26 14.02 -0.16
N ALA A 338 3.02 14.52 0.83
CA ALA A 338 3.20 15.96 1.00
C ALA A 338 3.91 16.61 -0.20
N LYS A 339 4.86 15.90 -0.83
CA LYS A 339 5.58 16.39 -2.01
C LYS A 339 4.71 16.40 -3.25
N ILE A 340 3.95 15.32 -3.48
CA ILE A 340 3.01 15.21 -4.61
C ILE A 340 1.98 16.34 -4.53
N GLN A 341 1.39 16.56 -3.34
CA GLN A 341 0.43 17.65 -3.10
C GLN A 341 1.08 19.03 -3.25
N GLY A 342 2.32 19.22 -2.77
CA GLY A 342 3.06 20.47 -2.92
C GLY A 342 3.35 20.84 -4.38
N CYS A 343 3.40 19.86 -5.28
CA CYS A 343 3.52 20.06 -6.72
C CYS A 343 2.16 20.20 -7.44
N GLY A 344 1.03 20.20 -6.71
CA GLY A 344 -0.31 20.32 -7.27
C GLY A 344 -0.77 19.09 -8.06
N LEU A 345 -0.16 17.93 -7.85
CA LEU A 345 -0.49 16.70 -8.57
C LEU A 345 -1.61 15.92 -7.87
N SER A 346 -2.54 15.40 -8.65
CA SER A 346 -3.61 14.52 -8.16
C SER A 346 -3.09 13.10 -7.90
N THR A 347 -3.81 12.34 -7.07
CA THR A 347 -3.53 10.92 -6.77
C THR A 347 -4.84 10.15 -6.58
N ASN A 348 -4.81 8.82 -6.67
CA ASN A 348 -5.93 7.96 -6.27
C ASN A 348 -6.24 8.07 -4.77
N GLY A 349 -7.54 8.03 -4.42
CA GLY A 349 -8.05 8.15 -3.05
C GLY A 349 -7.80 6.93 -2.16
N GLY A 350 -7.50 5.79 -2.77
CA GLY A 350 -7.11 4.55 -2.12
C GLY A 350 -6.50 3.61 -3.16
N PHE A 351 -5.80 2.58 -2.71
CA PHE A 351 -5.16 1.60 -3.59
C PHE A 351 -5.39 0.19 -3.06
N ALA A 352 -5.50 -0.81 -3.93
CA ALA A 352 -5.39 -2.20 -3.50
C ALA A 352 -4.71 -3.04 -4.58
N GLY A 353 -3.83 -3.95 -4.16
CA GLY A 353 -3.03 -4.78 -5.06
C GLY A 353 -1.56 -4.94 -4.67
N VAL A 354 -1.08 -4.29 -3.59
CA VAL A 354 0.28 -4.55 -3.07
C VAL A 354 0.27 -5.80 -2.20
N LEU A 355 -0.64 -5.86 -1.22
CA LEU A 355 -0.68 -6.93 -0.21
C LEU A 355 -0.78 -8.32 -0.82
N PHE A 356 -1.57 -8.44 -1.90
CA PHE A 356 -1.73 -9.67 -2.69
C PHE A 356 -1.20 -9.48 -4.11
N THR A 357 -0.02 -8.89 -4.24
CA THR A 357 0.61 -8.65 -5.55
C THR A 357 0.54 -9.91 -6.40
N GLY A 358 -0.15 -9.79 -7.54
CA GLY A 358 -0.28 -10.86 -8.51
C GLY A 358 -1.17 -12.03 -8.10
N HIS A 359 -1.91 -11.90 -7.00
CA HIS A 359 -2.84 -12.89 -6.47
C HIS A 359 -4.23 -12.28 -6.24
N MET A 360 -4.60 -11.27 -7.04
CA MET A 360 -5.85 -10.52 -6.96
C MET A 360 -7.02 -11.29 -7.58
N ALA A 361 -7.36 -12.44 -6.99
CA ALA A 361 -8.54 -13.21 -7.34
C ALA A 361 -9.26 -13.76 -6.08
N GLY A 362 -10.52 -14.16 -6.22
CA GLY A 362 -11.31 -14.74 -5.14
C GLY A 362 -11.45 -13.81 -3.94
N ALA A 363 -11.21 -14.34 -2.73
CA ALA A 363 -11.41 -13.61 -1.48
C ALA A 363 -10.54 -12.35 -1.34
N ALA A 364 -9.31 -12.37 -1.89
CA ALA A 364 -8.42 -11.21 -1.87
C ALA A 364 -8.99 -10.04 -2.67
N LEU A 365 -9.40 -10.31 -3.92
CA LEU A 365 -10.02 -9.32 -4.81
C LEU A 365 -11.31 -8.76 -4.22
N GLN A 366 -12.21 -9.62 -3.72
CA GLN A 366 -13.49 -9.20 -3.14
C GLN A 366 -13.32 -8.40 -1.84
N ALA A 367 -12.32 -8.74 -1.02
CA ALA A 367 -12.03 -7.97 0.19
C ALA A 367 -11.40 -6.62 -0.14
N ALA A 368 -10.48 -6.57 -1.11
CA ALA A 368 -9.92 -5.33 -1.64
C ALA A 368 -11.00 -4.42 -2.21
N TRP A 369 -11.89 -4.94 -3.06
CA TRP A 369 -13.01 -4.19 -3.63
C TRP A 369 -13.88 -3.56 -2.55
N ARG A 370 -14.40 -4.37 -1.62
CA ARG A 370 -15.24 -3.87 -0.51
C ARG A 370 -14.52 -2.85 0.35
N GLU A 371 -13.22 -3.05 0.59
CA GLU A 371 -12.41 -2.11 1.36
C GLU A 371 -12.33 -0.75 0.65
N LEU A 372 -12.02 -0.74 -0.64
CA LEU A 372 -11.93 0.47 -1.44
C LEU A 372 -13.27 1.18 -1.59
N SER A 373 -14.36 0.44 -1.81
CA SER A 373 -15.71 1.01 -1.89
C SER A 373 -16.08 1.72 -0.61
N SER A 374 -15.69 1.18 0.55
CA SER A 374 -16.01 1.76 1.86
C SER A 374 -15.24 3.04 2.22
N LEU A 375 -14.31 3.49 1.37
CA LEU A 375 -13.54 4.71 1.59
C LEU A 375 -14.40 5.97 1.36
N GLU A 376 -14.02 7.06 2.02
CA GLU A 376 -14.67 8.36 1.84
C GLU A 376 -14.09 9.10 0.63
N ALA A 377 -14.95 9.81 -0.08
CA ALA A 377 -14.54 10.69 -1.16
C ALA A 377 -13.62 11.79 -0.59
N ASN A 378 -12.51 12.06 -1.28
CA ASN A 378 -11.68 13.21 -1.00
C ASN A 378 -11.60 14.04 -2.28
N ALA A 379 -12.08 15.28 -2.24
CA ALA A 379 -12.13 16.17 -3.41
C ALA A 379 -10.77 16.42 -4.07
N GLN A 380 -9.66 16.19 -3.35
CA GLN A 380 -8.29 16.32 -3.87
C GLN A 380 -7.76 15.06 -4.56
N ASN A 381 -8.52 13.95 -4.51
CA ASN A 381 -8.09 12.66 -5.02
C ASN A 381 -9.06 12.14 -6.10
N THR A 382 -8.53 11.36 -7.04
CA THR A 382 -9.35 10.57 -7.96
C THR A 382 -9.93 9.35 -7.22
N ALA A 383 -10.83 8.63 -7.89
CA ALA A 383 -11.41 7.41 -7.35
C ALA A 383 -10.34 6.39 -6.89
N PRO A 384 -10.64 5.54 -5.89
CA PRO A 384 -9.73 4.48 -5.46
C PRO A 384 -9.39 3.53 -6.61
N LEU A 385 -8.20 2.93 -6.58
CA LEU A 385 -7.67 2.11 -7.65
C LEU A 385 -7.51 0.65 -7.19
N LEU A 386 -8.14 -0.29 -7.90
CA LEU A 386 -7.94 -1.73 -7.74
C LEU A 386 -6.99 -2.22 -8.84
N LEU A 387 -5.78 -2.62 -8.45
CA LEU A 387 -4.77 -3.11 -9.37
C LEU A 387 -4.87 -4.65 -9.53
N ALA A 388 -4.70 -5.11 -10.76
CA ALA A 388 -4.38 -6.50 -11.10
C ALA A 388 -3.39 -6.56 -12.29
N HIS A 389 -2.97 -7.76 -12.68
CA HIS A 389 -2.02 -8.00 -13.75
C HIS A 389 -2.53 -9.14 -14.66
N PRO A 390 -3.65 -8.95 -15.36
CA PRO A 390 -4.22 -9.96 -16.25
C PRO A 390 -3.31 -10.20 -17.47
N SER A 391 -3.16 -11.46 -17.87
CA SER A 391 -2.46 -11.84 -19.11
C SER A 391 -2.97 -13.18 -19.63
N ALA A 392 -2.97 -13.35 -20.95
CA ALA A 392 -3.06 -14.66 -21.59
C ALA A 392 -1.82 -15.52 -21.23
N PRO A 393 -1.81 -16.82 -21.55
CA PRO A 393 -0.59 -17.64 -21.41
C PRO A 393 0.59 -17.03 -22.18
N LEU A 394 1.73 -16.90 -21.51
CA LEU A 394 2.92 -16.30 -22.08
C LEU A 394 3.63 -17.29 -23.00
N ASN A 395 3.69 -16.96 -24.29
CA ASN A 395 4.37 -17.78 -25.31
C ASN A 395 5.74 -17.23 -25.74
N GLN A 396 6.21 -16.15 -25.11
CA GLN A 396 7.48 -15.49 -25.42
C GLN A 396 8.47 -15.57 -24.25
N ASP A 397 9.77 -15.53 -24.55
CA ASP A 397 10.80 -15.32 -23.54
C ASP A 397 11.07 -13.81 -23.37
N LEU A 398 10.62 -13.25 -22.26
CA LEU A 398 10.84 -11.86 -21.88
C LEU A 398 12.29 -11.62 -21.43
N ALA A 399 13.03 -12.64 -21.00
CA ALA A 399 14.43 -12.46 -20.62
C ALA A 399 15.27 -12.04 -21.84
N GLU A 400 14.97 -12.57 -23.03
CA GLU A 400 15.61 -12.15 -24.29
C GLU A 400 15.32 -10.69 -24.64
N ALA A 401 14.17 -10.17 -24.22
CA ALA A 401 13.78 -8.77 -24.37
C ALA A 401 14.28 -7.86 -23.21
N GLY A 402 15.12 -8.38 -22.31
CA GLY A 402 15.66 -7.64 -21.16
C GLY A 402 14.77 -7.62 -19.91
N PHE A 403 13.64 -8.33 -19.92
CA PHE A 403 12.64 -8.37 -18.85
C PHE A 403 12.73 -9.66 -18.02
N ALA A 404 13.95 -10.02 -17.61
CA ALA A 404 14.22 -11.26 -16.88
C ALA A 404 13.55 -11.30 -15.49
N ILE A 405 13.36 -10.15 -14.84
CA ILE A 405 12.72 -10.07 -13.52
C ILE A 405 11.22 -10.36 -13.66
N SER A 406 10.60 -9.79 -14.69
CA SER A 406 9.18 -10.00 -15.03
C SER A 406 8.87 -11.41 -15.56
N GLN A 407 9.86 -12.15 -16.09
CA GLN A 407 9.65 -13.45 -16.74
C GLN A 407 8.84 -14.44 -15.88
N SER A 408 9.26 -14.66 -14.64
CA SER A 408 8.62 -15.63 -13.74
C SER A 408 7.20 -15.21 -13.35
N PHE A 409 7.00 -13.91 -13.14
CA PHE A 409 5.72 -13.31 -12.79
C PHE A 409 4.71 -13.40 -13.95
N ALA A 410 5.17 -13.11 -15.17
CA ALA A 410 4.36 -13.17 -16.38
C ALA A 410 3.99 -14.61 -16.79
N ARG A 411 4.87 -15.60 -16.55
CA ARG A 411 4.56 -17.03 -16.77
C ARG A 411 3.60 -17.63 -15.75
N SER A 412 3.35 -16.94 -14.63
CA SER A 412 2.50 -17.47 -13.57
C SER A 412 1.06 -17.70 -14.03
N ASN A 413 0.49 -18.88 -13.74
CA ASN A 413 -0.92 -19.18 -14.00
C ASN A 413 -1.89 -18.21 -13.28
N TRP A 414 -1.39 -17.44 -12.31
CA TRP A 414 -2.18 -16.40 -11.66
C TRP A 414 -2.58 -15.27 -12.59
N ARG A 415 -1.84 -14.98 -13.67
CA ARG A 415 -2.25 -13.94 -14.64
C ARG A 415 -3.60 -14.23 -15.28
N GLN A 416 -3.81 -15.48 -15.68
CA GLN A 416 -5.08 -15.92 -16.28
C GLN A 416 -6.18 -15.99 -15.23
N ARG A 417 -5.83 -16.27 -13.95
CA ARG A 417 -6.79 -16.22 -12.83
C ARG A 417 -7.24 -14.80 -12.53
N GLU A 418 -6.32 -13.82 -12.53
CA GLU A 418 -6.66 -12.41 -12.36
C GLU A 418 -7.52 -11.89 -13.52
N TRP A 419 -7.20 -12.29 -14.76
CA TRP A 419 -8.06 -11.99 -15.93
C TRP A 419 -9.49 -12.48 -15.69
N ARG A 420 -9.69 -13.79 -15.46
CA ARG A 420 -11.04 -14.36 -15.22
C ARG A 420 -11.74 -13.71 -14.02
N ALA A 421 -10.98 -13.36 -12.98
CA ALA A 421 -11.55 -12.74 -11.78
C ALA A 421 -12.06 -11.32 -12.07
N LEU A 422 -11.36 -10.52 -12.89
CA LEU A 422 -11.84 -9.21 -13.32
C LEU A 422 -13.05 -9.30 -14.25
N GLU A 423 -13.11 -10.30 -15.14
CA GLU A 423 -14.29 -10.55 -15.98
C GLU A 423 -15.54 -10.82 -15.13
N ALA A 424 -15.37 -11.68 -14.13
CA ALA A 424 -16.43 -12.11 -13.22
C ALA A 424 -16.78 -11.08 -12.14
N LEU A 425 -15.96 -10.02 -11.95
CA LEU A 425 -16.21 -8.99 -10.95
C LEU A 425 -17.44 -8.17 -11.36
N THR A 426 -18.58 -8.53 -10.79
CA THR A 426 -19.85 -7.81 -10.95
C THR A 426 -19.94 -6.68 -9.94
N ILE A 427 -20.36 -5.51 -10.43
CA ILE A 427 -20.75 -4.38 -9.60
C ILE A 427 -22.17 -4.70 -9.15
N THR A 428 -22.33 -5.38 -8.02
CA THR A 428 -23.64 -5.36 -7.35
C THR A 428 -23.73 -4.03 -6.60
N PRO A 429 -24.64 -3.12 -6.98
CA PRO A 429 -25.07 -2.07 -6.06
C PRO A 429 -25.63 -2.81 -4.84
N ASP A 430 -25.15 -2.47 -3.64
CA ASP A 430 -25.52 -3.16 -2.41
C ASP A 430 -27.05 -3.16 -2.25
N GLN A 431 -27.68 -4.33 -2.34
CA GLN A 431 -29.10 -4.52 -1.99
C GLN A 431 -29.24 -4.60 -0.46
N SER A 432 -28.74 -3.57 0.24
CA SER A 432 -28.86 -3.45 1.70
C SER A 432 -29.42 -2.10 2.11
N SER A 433 -30.36 -1.57 1.32
CA SER A 433 -31.35 -0.59 1.75
C SER A 433 -32.73 -1.27 1.75
N GLY A 434 -32.94 -2.14 2.73
CA GLY A 434 -34.22 -2.74 3.08
C GLY A 434 -34.42 -2.66 4.58
#